data_AF-A0A519C689-F1
#
_entry.id   AF-A0A519C689-F1
#
_cell.length_a   1.000
_cell.length_b   1.000
_cell.length_c   1.000
_cell.angle_alpha   90.00
_cell.angle_beta   90.00
_cell.angle_gamma   90.00
#
_symmetry.space_group_name_H-M   'P 1'
#
loop_
_entity.id
_entity.type
_entity.pdbx_description
1 polymer ?
#
loop_
_entity_poly.entity_id
_entity_poly.type
_entity_poly.pdbx_seq_one_letter_code
_entity_poly.pdbx_strand_id
1 'polypeptide(L)'
;MTIFVYRDNDGVEWLINETSIDTGIVLINSIYNPSGIHFVLDEIIWIDEAFPDVQDNDDGEESEKPSQLNNSGENGADFGDQVQISQLGEEFTQNYNPANVNIVMQSTGWGAYSMFPWYTREYYFSMVRASTFATSPVPSHELGHFLGLYHTHQFHDDPNSDSDLALAFVWAQDWVEPTEQCFRTGDFICETPYDCYDRSEITVDQGARARYFILYMVENERDGNQLVLVE
;
A
#
# COMPACT_ATOMS: atom_id res chain seq x y z
N MET A 1 4.37 7.04 10.77
CA MET A 1 3.77 5.73 10.46
C MET A 1 3.08 5.21 11.71
N THR A 2 1.81 4.87 11.63
CA THR A 2 1.10 4.10 12.66
C THR A 2 1.00 2.66 12.18
N ILE A 3 1.46 1.71 12.99
CA ILE A 3 1.39 0.28 12.68
C ILE A 3 0.32 -0.39 13.55
N PHE A 4 -0.67 -0.99 12.91
CA PHE A 4 -1.73 -1.74 13.57
C PHE A 4 -1.40 -3.23 13.54
N VAL A 5 -1.36 -3.86 14.72
CA VAL A 5 -1.03 -5.28 14.88
C VAL A 5 -2.17 -6.01 15.55
N TYR A 6 -2.78 -6.94 14.82
CA TYR A 6 -3.83 -7.82 15.34
C TYR A 6 -3.23 -9.06 15.99
N ARG A 7 -4.06 -9.79 16.73
CA ARG A 7 -3.78 -11.17 17.13
C ARG A 7 -3.83 -12.10 15.92
N ASP A 8 -3.20 -13.26 16.06
CA ASP A 8 -3.46 -14.40 15.19
C ASP A 8 -4.92 -14.87 15.26
N ASN A 9 -5.31 -15.76 14.34
CA ASN A 9 -6.68 -16.24 14.25
C ASN A 9 -7.13 -17.05 15.48
N ASP A 10 -6.18 -17.56 16.26
CA ASP A 10 -6.45 -18.27 17.52
C ASP A 10 -6.63 -17.30 18.70
N GLY A 11 -6.33 -16.00 18.51
CA GLY A 11 -6.42 -14.97 19.54
C GLY A 11 -5.32 -15.07 20.61
N VAL A 12 -4.25 -15.83 20.35
CA VAL A 12 -3.23 -16.19 21.34
C VAL A 12 -1.98 -15.36 21.17
N GLU A 13 -1.41 -15.33 19.97
CA GLU A 13 -0.15 -14.63 19.70
C GLU A 13 -0.41 -13.35 18.89
N TRP A 14 0.52 -12.40 18.97
CA TRP A 14 0.53 -11.25 18.08
C TRP A 14 1.13 -11.66 16.73
N LEU A 15 0.59 -11.13 15.63
CA LEU A 15 1.05 -11.48 14.29
C LEU A 15 2.53 -11.16 14.04
N ILE A 16 3.06 -10.15 14.72
CA ILE A 16 4.45 -9.71 14.65
C ILE A 16 4.88 -9.14 16.01
N ASN A 17 6.19 -9.07 16.25
CA ASN A 17 6.77 -8.45 17.45
C ASN A 17 7.53 -7.16 17.09
N GLU A 18 7.82 -6.33 18.11
CA GLU A 18 8.52 -5.05 17.95
C GLU A 18 9.87 -5.17 17.24
N THR A 19 10.66 -6.21 17.54
CA THR A 19 11.98 -6.40 16.90
C THR A 19 11.86 -6.62 15.38
N SER A 20 10.86 -7.39 14.96
CA SER A 20 10.56 -7.58 13.53
C SER A 20 10.04 -6.29 12.88
N ILE A 21 9.25 -5.49 13.61
CA ILE A 21 8.78 -4.18 13.15
C ILE A 21 9.97 -3.24 12.92
N ASP A 22 10.86 -3.08 13.91
CA ASP A 22 12.05 -2.25 13.79
C ASP A 22 12.92 -2.67 12.61
N THR A 23 13.12 -3.98 12.44
CA THR A 23 13.89 -4.53 11.32
C THR A 23 13.25 -4.21 9.96
N GLY A 24 11.92 -4.34 9.86
CA GLY A 24 11.19 -4.00 8.64
C GLY A 24 11.26 -2.52 8.29
N ILE A 25 11.20 -1.63 9.30
CA ILE A 25 11.34 -0.18 9.09
C ILE A 25 12.76 0.17 8.60
N VAL A 26 13.79 -0.49 9.12
CA VAL A 26 15.16 -0.34 8.61
C VAL A 26 15.24 -0.77 7.13
N LEU A 27 14.60 -1.87 6.77
CA LEU A 27 14.55 -2.35 5.39
C LEU A 27 13.83 -1.35 4.46
N ILE A 28 12.66 -0.85 4.87
CA ILE A 28 11.91 0.19 4.13
C ILE A 28 12.79 1.42 3.91
N ASN A 29 13.41 1.93 4.98
CA ASN A 29 14.27 3.10 4.87
C ASN A 29 15.53 2.85 4.04
N SER A 30 16.06 1.62 3.97
CA SER A 30 17.18 1.31 3.08
C SER A 30 16.84 1.55 1.59
N ILE A 31 15.57 1.41 1.21
CA ILE A 31 15.08 1.62 -0.16
C ILE A 31 14.77 3.10 -0.42
N TYR A 32 14.16 3.79 0.54
CA TYR A 32 13.67 5.16 0.36
C TYR A 32 14.66 6.27 0.72
N ASN A 33 15.58 6.03 1.65
CA ASN A 33 16.58 7.02 2.08
C ASN A 33 17.44 7.56 0.93
N PRO A 34 17.90 6.75 -0.06
CA PRO A 34 18.63 7.28 -1.22
C PRO A 34 17.85 8.31 -2.03
N SER A 35 16.51 8.27 -1.95
CA SER A 35 15.59 9.24 -2.56
C SER A 35 15.17 10.36 -1.60
N GLY A 36 15.81 10.50 -0.44
CA GLY A 36 15.50 11.55 0.53
C GLY A 36 14.12 11.40 1.20
N ILE A 37 13.52 10.21 1.16
CA ILE A 37 12.28 9.89 1.86
C ILE A 37 12.63 9.04 3.07
N HIS A 38 12.19 9.48 4.24
CA HIS A 38 12.47 8.80 5.51
C HIS A 38 11.18 8.50 6.25
N PHE A 39 10.91 7.21 6.47
CA PHE A 39 9.76 6.73 7.20
C PHE A 39 10.09 6.58 8.69
N VAL A 40 9.33 7.27 9.53
CA VAL A 40 9.49 7.24 10.99
C VAL A 40 8.29 6.55 11.63
N LEU A 41 8.55 5.64 12.57
CA LEU A 41 7.53 5.06 13.42
C LEU A 41 7.01 6.10 14.40
N ASP A 42 5.69 6.32 14.38
CA ASP A 42 5.01 7.18 15.34
C ASP A 42 4.55 6.33 16.53
N GLU A 43 3.72 5.32 16.26
CA GLU A 43 3.20 4.41 17.27
C GLU A 43 2.89 3.02 16.71
N ILE A 44 2.76 2.05 17.62
CA ILE A 44 2.25 0.71 17.35
C ILE A 44 0.95 0.55 18.14
N ILE A 45 -0.15 0.27 17.46
CA ILE A 45 -1.46 -0.03 18.05
C ILE A 45 -1.65 -1.54 18.05
N TRP A 46 -1.72 -2.12 19.24
CA TRP A 46 -1.91 -3.55 19.46
C TRP A 46 -3.41 -3.84 19.62
N ILE A 47 -4.03 -4.35 18.57
CA ILE A 47 -5.46 -4.62 18.52
C ILE A 47 -5.74 -6.02 19.08
N ASP A 48 -6.29 -6.10 20.29
CA ASP A 48 -6.49 -7.35 21.05
C ASP A 48 -7.69 -8.19 20.55
N GLU A 49 -7.77 -8.34 19.23
CA GLU A 49 -8.70 -9.20 18.50
C GLU A 49 -7.98 -9.80 17.29
N ALA A 50 -8.50 -10.93 16.80
CA ALA A 50 -8.03 -11.50 15.55
C ALA A 50 -8.33 -10.54 14.39
N PHE A 51 -7.50 -10.57 13.35
CA PHE A 51 -7.79 -9.82 12.13
C PHE A 51 -9.18 -10.20 11.60
N PRO A 52 -10.06 -9.24 11.30
CA PRO A 52 -11.44 -9.52 10.95
C PRO A 52 -11.53 -10.36 9.68
N ASP A 53 -12.51 -11.26 9.62
CA ASP A 53 -12.87 -11.98 8.41
C ASP A 53 -13.59 -11.01 7.46
N VAL A 54 -12.79 -10.21 6.74
CA VAL A 54 -13.27 -9.28 5.73
C VAL A 54 -13.77 -10.10 4.54
N GLN A 55 -15.10 -10.14 4.36
CA GLN A 55 -15.68 -10.83 3.21
C GLN A 55 -15.67 -9.94 1.98
N ASP A 56 -15.35 -10.55 0.83
CA ASP A 56 -15.57 -9.96 -0.48
C ASP A 56 -17.06 -9.65 -0.62
N ASN A 57 -17.44 -8.38 -0.77
CA ASN A 57 -18.78 -8.03 -1.22
C ASN A 57 -18.83 -8.17 -2.75
N ASP A 58 -18.55 -9.35 -3.26
CA ASP A 58 -18.79 -9.68 -4.66
C ASP A 58 -20.21 -10.21 -4.78
N ASP A 59 -21.18 -9.30 -4.82
CA ASP A 59 -22.53 -9.53 -5.32
C ASP A 59 -23.12 -8.19 -5.78
N GLY A 60 -23.25 -8.00 -7.09
CA GLY A 60 -24.35 -7.18 -7.60
C GLY A 60 -25.64 -7.96 -7.32
N GLU A 61 -26.44 -7.70 -6.29
CA GLU A 61 -26.69 -6.49 -5.51
C GLU A 61 -27.05 -6.85 -4.05
N GLU A 62 -26.95 -5.85 -3.15
CA GLU A 62 -27.52 -5.81 -1.79
C GLU A 62 -27.47 -7.12 -0.99
N SER A 63 -26.33 -7.32 -0.33
CA SER A 63 -26.22 -7.79 1.06
C SER A 63 -27.13 -8.95 1.49
N GLU A 64 -26.55 -10.15 1.62
CA GLU A 64 -26.75 -11.06 2.78
C GLU A 64 -25.81 -12.28 2.64
N LYS A 65 -24.63 -12.26 3.29
CA LYS A 65 -23.87 -13.49 3.60
C LYS A 65 -24.21 -13.87 5.04
N PRO A 66 -24.90 -15.01 5.29
CA PRO A 66 -24.13 -16.18 5.70
C PRO A 66 -24.78 -17.54 5.36
N SER A 67 -23.98 -18.54 5.02
CA SER A 67 -23.77 -19.71 5.88
C SER A 67 -22.95 -20.77 5.15
N GLN A 68 -21.82 -21.11 5.78
CA GLN A 68 -20.86 -22.14 5.37
C GLN A 68 -20.01 -21.75 4.17
N LEU A 69 -18.70 -21.56 4.39
CA LEU A 69 -17.62 -22.24 3.65
C LEU A 69 -16.24 -21.76 4.13
N ASN A 70 -15.45 -22.76 4.54
CA ASN A 70 -14.02 -22.75 4.80
C ASN A 70 -13.26 -22.48 3.49
N ASN A 71 -12.33 -21.51 3.42
CA ASN A 71 -11.39 -21.41 2.30
C ASN A 71 -10.07 -20.74 2.68
N SER A 72 -9.10 -21.57 3.06
CA SER A 72 -7.67 -21.32 2.85
C SER A 72 -7.12 -22.39 1.89
N GLY A 73 -6.64 -21.97 0.69
CA GLY A 73 -5.87 -22.73 -0.34
C GLY A 73 -6.70 -23.55 -1.36
N GLU A 74 -6.38 -23.72 -2.65
CA GLU A 74 -5.16 -23.49 -3.47
C GLU A 74 -5.44 -22.52 -4.64
N ASN A 75 -4.65 -21.45 -4.75
CA ASN A 75 -4.64 -20.40 -5.79
C ASN A 75 -5.82 -19.42 -5.89
N GLY A 76 -6.82 -19.50 -5.01
CA GLY A 76 -7.85 -18.46 -4.83
C GLY A 76 -7.33 -17.20 -4.13
N ALA A 77 -6.30 -16.57 -4.68
CA ALA A 77 -5.83 -15.26 -4.24
C ALA A 77 -6.73 -14.20 -4.88
N ASP A 78 -7.71 -13.70 -4.12
CA ASP A 78 -8.49 -12.54 -4.54
C ASP A 78 -7.69 -11.26 -4.27
N PHE A 79 -7.68 -10.36 -5.27
CA PHE A 79 -6.77 -9.23 -5.35
C PHE A 79 -7.44 -7.97 -4.80
N GLY A 80 -7.28 -7.73 -3.50
CA GLY A 80 -7.37 -6.39 -2.92
C GLY A 80 -8.72 -5.70 -3.11
N ASP A 81 -9.81 -6.41 -2.80
CA ASP A 81 -11.10 -5.75 -2.67
C ASP A 81 -11.13 -4.84 -1.45
N GLN A 82 -11.77 -3.68 -1.64
CA GLN A 82 -11.67 -2.48 -0.82
C GLN A 82 -12.18 -2.68 0.61
N VAL A 83 -11.34 -3.22 1.49
CA VAL A 83 -11.62 -3.26 2.93
C VAL A 83 -11.88 -1.84 3.42
N GLN A 84 -13.09 -1.60 3.88
CA GLN A 84 -13.47 -0.33 4.49
C GLN A 84 -12.86 -0.24 5.89
N ILE A 85 -12.45 0.96 6.30
CA ILE A 85 -11.96 1.22 7.67
C ILE A 85 -12.91 0.67 8.74
N SER A 86 -14.23 0.78 8.51
CA SER A 86 -15.26 0.29 9.43
C SER A 86 -15.23 -1.22 9.66
N GLN A 87 -14.65 -1.99 8.72
CA GLN A 87 -14.51 -3.44 8.82
C GLN A 87 -13.29 -3.85 9.64
N LEU A 88 -12.38 -2.93 9.94
CA LEU A 88 -11.13 -3.20 10.68
C LEU A 88 -11.29 -3.14 12.21
N GLY A 89 -12.52 -2.99 12.70
CA GLY A 89 -12.82 -2.97 14.12
C GLY A 89 -12.81 -1.56 14.73
N GLU A 90 -13.35 -1.48 15.94
CA GLU A 90 -13.53 -0.22 16.65
C GLU A 90 -12.18 0.40 17.05
N GLU A 91 -11.24 -0.41 17.53
CA GLU A 91 -9.92 0.06 17.97
C GLU A 91 -9.10 0.62 16.80
N PHE A 92 -9.15 -0.03 15.63
CA PHE A 92 -8.58 0.54 14.41
C PHE A 92 -9.23 1.88 14.07
N THR A 93 -10.55 1.92 13.99
CA THR A 93 -11.30 3.11 13.58
C THR A 93 -11.04 4.32 14.50
N GLN A 94 -10.91 4.09 15.81
CA GLN A 94 -10.63 5.16 16.78
C GLN A 94 -9.22 5.74 16.66
N ASN A 95 -8.24 4.92 16.27
CA ASN A 95 -6.84 5.32 16.14
C ASN A 95 -6.43 5.63 14.68
N TYR A 96 -7.33 5.40 13.72
CA TYR A 96 -7.08 5.69 12.32
C TYR A 96 -6.88 7.18 12.09
N ASN A 97 -5.72 7.53 11.53
CA ASN A 97 -5.41 8.90 11.16
C ASN A 97 -5.16 8.98 9.65
N PRO A 98 -6.10 9.52 8.83
CA PRO A 98 -5.93 9.61 7.38
C PRO A 98 -4.82 10.56 6.95
N ALA A 99 -4.18 11.27 7.88
CA ALA A 99 -3.01 12.09 7.66
C ALA A 99 -1.67 11.36 7.92
N ASN A 100 -1.71 10.14 8.48
CA ASN A 100 -0.53 9.32 8.70
C ASN A 100 -0.42 8.21 7.64
N VAL A 101 0.77 7.63 7.53
CA VAL A 101 0.97 6.34 6.86
C VAL A 101 0.48 5.25 7.81
N ASN A 102 -0.71 4.71 7.55
CA ASN A 102 -1.33 3.63 8.33
C ASN A 102 -0.96 2.28 7.71
N ILE A 103 -0.26 1.43 8.46
CA ILE A 103 0.12 0.09 8.03
C ILE A 103 -0.62 -0.93 8.88
N VAL A 104 -1.41 -1.78 8.25
CA VAL A 104 -2.16 -2.87 8.87
C VAL A 104 -1.40 -4.17 8.67
N MET A 105 -1.01 -4.79 9.78
CA MET A 105 -0.37 -6.10 9.79
C MET A 105 -1.45 -7.19 9.71
N GLN A 106 -1.38 -8.00 8.65
CA GLN A 106 -2.30 -9.11 8.44
C GLN A 106 -1.59 -10.47 8.50
N SER A 107 -2.39 -11.51 8.71
CA SER A 107 -1.96 -12.90 8.79
C SER A 107 -1.64 -13.51 7.42
N THR A 108 -1.22 -14.77 7.41
CA THR A 108 -0.92 -15.51 6.18
C THR A 108 -2.21 -15.97 5.50
N GLY A 109 -2.57 -15.35 4.38
CA GLY A 109 -3.73 -15.75 3.58
C GLY A 109 -4.16 -14.68 2.57
N TRP A 110 -3.96 -13.41 2.94
CA TRP A 110 -4.36 -12.24 2.14
C TRP A 110 -3.18 -11.65 1.35
N GLY A 111 -3.45 -10.99 0.23
CA GLY A 111 -2.46 -10.23 -0.54
C GLY A 111 -2.02 -8.97 0.20
N ALA A 112 -0.77 -8.52 0.03
CA ALA A 112 -0.40 -7.17 0.45
C ALA A 112 -0.94 -6.19 -0.60
N TYR A 113 -1.41 -5.03 -0.17
CA TYR A 113 -1.87 -3.97 -1.07
C TYR A 113 -1.77 -2.61 -0.39
N SER A 114 -1.78 -1.53 -1.17
CA SER A 114 -2.00 -0.19 -0.67
C SER A 114 -2.97 0.56 -1.53
N MET A 115 -3.78 1.38 -0.88
CA MET A 115 -4.66 2.28 -1.59
C MET A 115 -3.87 3.48 -2.07
N PHE A 116 -4.04 3.77 -3.35
CA PHE A 116 -3.44 4.94 -3.95
C PHE A 116 -4.01 6.23 -3.37
N PRO A 117 -3.26 7.34 -3.44
CA PRO A 117 -3.65 8.59 -2.80
C PRO A 117 -4.81 9.34 -3.45
N TRP A 118 -5.28 8.88 -4.61
CA TRP A 118 -6.48 9.42 -5.27
C TRP A 118 -7.78 8.75 -4.81
N TYR A 119 -7.71 7.71 -3.99
CA TYR A 119 -8.90 7.16 -3.35
C TYR A 119 -9.38 8.06 -2.21
N THR A 120 -10.63 7.86 -1.76
CA THR A 120 -11.16 8.59 -0.62
C THR A 120 -10.37 8.25 0.64
N ARG A 121 -10.34 9.19 1.59
CA ARG A 121 -9.69 8.99 2.91
C ARG A 121 -10.30 7.84 3.72
N GLU A 122 -11.39 7.25 3.26
CA GLU A 122 -12.04 6.09 3.86
C GLU A 122 -11.28 4.78 3.61
N TYR A 123 -10.21 4.82 2.80
CA TYR A 123 -9.42 3.65 2.42
C TYR A 123 -7.90 3.89 2.53
N TYR A 124 -7.44 5.01 3.10
CA TYR A 124 -6.05 5.42 3.00
C TYR A 124 -5.15 4.71 4.03
N PHE A 125 -4.90 3.43 3.79
CA PHE A 125 -4.01 2.55 4.55
C PHE A 125 -3.35 1.51 3.63
N SER A 126 -2.31 0.86 4.15
CA SER A 126 -1.55 -0.21 3.50
C SER A 126 -1.70 -1.50 4.27
N MET A 127 -2.09 -2.60 3.62
CA MET A 127 -2.04 -3.94 4.23
C MET A 127 -0.76 -4.64 3.85
N VAL A 128 -0.04 -5.16 4.86
CA VAL A 128 1.21 -5.89 4.65
C VAL A 128 1.22 -7.17 5.47
N ARG A 129 1.84 -8.21 4.92
CA ARG A 129 1.97 -9.50 5.62
C ARG A 129 2.97 -9.39 6.76
N ALA A 130 2.52 -9.69 7.96
CA ALA A 130 3.33 -9.68 9.17
C ALA A 130 4.56 -10.60 9.06
N SER A 131 4.38 -11.80 8.48
CA SER A 131 5.43 -12.83 8.35
C SER A 131 6.59 -12.43 7.43
N THR A 132 6.39 -11.45 6.55
CA THR A 132 7.40 -11.01 5.59
C THR A 132 7.85 -9.56 5.79
N PHE A 133 7.29 -8.86 6.79
CA PHE A 133 7.55 -7.43 6.98
C PHE A 133 9.04 -7.10 7.17
N ALA A 134 9.76 -7.97 7.88
CA ALA A 134 11.18 -7.79 8.19
C ALA A 134 12.15 -8.32 7.12
N THR A 135 11.66 -9.02 6.09
CA THR A 135 12.51 -9.85 5.22
C THR A 135 12.23 -9.69 3.73
N SER A 136 11.16 -8.98 3.36
CA SER A 136 10.71 -8.85 1.98
C SER A 136 10.67 -7.38 1.55
N PRO A 137 10.91 -7.06 0.26
CA PRO A 137 10.67 -5.73 -0.27
C PRO A 137 9.17 -5.39 -0.42
N VAL A 138 8.27 -6.36 -0.26
CA VAL A 138 6.81 -6.17 -0.45
C VAL A 138 6.24 -4.99 0.36
N PRO A 139 6.52 -4.80 1.66
CA PRO A 139 6.03 -3.61 2.38
C PRO A 139 6.50 -2.29 1.77
N SER A 140 7.72 -2.27 1.21
CA SER A 140 8.25 -1.08 0.53
C SER A 140 7.55 -0.87 -0.81
N HIS A 141 7.32 -1.95 -1.57
CA HIS A 141 6.52 -1.90 -2.79
C HIS A 141 5.13 -1.32 -2.54
N GLU A 142 4.44 -1.78 -1.49
CA GLU A 142 3.12 -1.27 -1.13
C GLU A 142 3.14 0.21 -0.75
N LEU A 143 4.14 0.64 0.02
CA LEU A 143 4.34 2.06 0.30
C LEU A 143 4.64 2.89 -0.97
N GLY A 144 5.16 2.26 -2.03
CA GLY A 144 5.28 2.88 -3.35
C GLY A 144 3.92 3.27 -3.92
N HIS A 145 2.94 2.37 -3.86
CA HIS A 145 1.56 2.65 -4.26
C HIS A 145 0.92 3.73 -3.39
N PHE A 146 1.13 3.70 -2.07
CA PHE A 146 0.70 4.76 -1.16
C PHE A 146 1.26 6.14 -1.58
N LEU A 147 2.50 6.16 -2.07
CA LEU A 147 3.17 7.36 -2.58
C LEU A 147 2.84 7.69 -4.06
N GLY A 148 1.87 7.00 -4.67
CA GLY A 148 1.41 7.27 -6.02
C GLY A 148 2.29 6.70 -7.14
N LEU A 149 3.10 5.69 -6.85
CA LEU A 149 3.86 4.92 -7.84
C LEU A 149 3.02 3.74 -8.34
N TYR A 150 2.89 3.59 -9.65
CA TYR A 150 2.25 2.43 -10.27
C TYR A 150 3.25 1.28 -10.44
N HIS A 151 2.76 0.09 -10.77
CA HIS A 151 3.66 -0.95 -11.29
C HIS A 151 4.35 -0.45 -12.57
N THR A 152 5.61 -0.81 -12.76
CA THR A 152 6.39 -0.49 -13.98
C THR A 152 5.74 -1.01 -15.26
N HIS A 153 4.95 -2.08 -15.15
CA HIS A 153 4.18 -2.72 -16.22
C HIS A 153 2.69 -2.37 -16.18
N GLN A 154 2.30 -1.37 -15.38
CA GLN A 154 0.89 -0.97 -15.25
C GLN A 154 0.30 -0.63 -16.64
N PHE A 155 -0.86 -1.19 -16.95
CA PHE A 155 -1.53 -1.01 -18.25
C PHE A 155 -0.76 -1.56 -19.47
N HIS A 156 0.09 -2.58 -19.27
CA HIS A 156 0.69 -3.37 -20.34
C HIS A 156 0.24 -4.83 -20.28
N ASP A 157 -0.16 -5.38 -21.43
CA ASP A 157 -0.36 -6.82 -21.62
C ASP A 157 0.95 -7.54 -21.99
N ASP A 158 1.93 -6.84 -22.59
CA ASP A 158 3.24 -7.37 -23.04
C ASP A 158 4.37 -6.34 -22.75
N PRO A 159 5.57 -6.79 -22.31
CA PRO A 159 6.79 -5.98 -22.21
C PRO A 159 7.13 -5.08 -23.41
N ASN A 160 6.63 -5.41 -24.61
CA ASN A 160 6.92 -4.70 -25.86
C ASN A 160 5.74 -3.85 -26.37
N SER A 161 4.60 -3.81 -25.68
CA SER A 161 3.48 -2.92 -26.03
C SER A 161 3.73 -1.51 -25.49
N ASP A 162 3.08 -0.50 -26.06
CA ASP A 162 2.94 0.80 -25.39
C ASP A 162 1.90 0.67 -24.24
N SER A 163 1.89 1.61 -23.28
CA SER A 163 0.87 1.61 -22.23
C SER A 163 -0.51 1.95 -22.83
N ASP A 164 -1.54 1.23 -22.41
CA ASP A 164 -2.91 1.53 -22.85
C ASP A 164 -3.50 2.68 -22.02
N LEU A 165 -3.27 3.91 -22.48
CA LEU A 165 -3.84 5.12 -21.90
C LEU A 165 -5.38 5.11 -21.86
N ALA A 166 -6.05 4.39 -22.76
CA ALA A 166 -7.50 4.29 -22.71
C ALA A 166 -7.99 3.47 -21.52
N LEU A 167 -7.11 2.62 -20.96
CA LEU A 167 -7.33 1.86 -19.73
C LEU A 167 -6.84 2.58 -18.46
N ALA A 168 -6.16 3.72 -18.59
CA ALA A 168 -5.73 4.53 -17.45
C ALA A 168 -6.88 5.42 -16.92
N PHE A 169 -7.98 4.80 -16.48
CA PHE A 169 -9.20 5.50 -16.03
C PHE A 169 -9.04 6.22 -14.68
N VAL A 170 -8.01 5.85 -13.90
CA VAL A 170 -7.67 6.49 -12.62
C VAL A 170 -6.26 7.06 -12.69
N TRP A 171 -6.08 7.97 -13.65
CA TRP A 171 -4.92 8.83 -13.71
C TRP A 171 -5.24 10.12 -12.95
N ALA A 172 -4.38 10.51 -12.03
CA ALA A 172 -4.43 11.85 -11.46
C ALA A 172 -4.05 12.85 -12.57
N GLN A 173 -5.05 13.39 -13.27
CA GLN A 173 -4.93 14.21 -14.48
C GLN A 173 -4.10 15.51 -14.34
N ASP A 174 -3.57 15.83 -13.16
CA ASP A 174 -3.03 17.15 -12.85
C ASP A 174 -1.55 17.21 -12.41
N TRP A 175 -0.78 16.12 -12.48
CA TRP A 175 0.45 16.02 -11.66
C TRP A 175 1.75 15.95 -12.45
N VAL A 176 1.76 15.22 -13.57
CA VAL A 176 2.78 15.26 -14.62
C VAL A 176 2.10 14.80 -15.90
N GLU A 177 1.99 15.64 -16.93
CA GLU A 177 1.62 15.16 -18.27
C GLU A 177 2.82 14.38 -18.81
N PRO A 178 2.72 13.05 -19.02
CA PRO A 178 3.86 12.27 -19.49
C PRO A 178 4.25 12.79 -20.87
N THR A 179 5.54 12.99 -21.11
CA THR A 179 6.01 13.23 -22.49
C THR A 179 5.76 11.98 -23.34
N GLU A 180 5.75 12.12 -24.68
CA GLU A 180 5.50 10.98 -25.59
C GLU A 180 6.39 9.75 -25.31
N GLN A 181 7.58 10.00 -24.77
CA GLN A 181 8.55 8.97 -24.37
C GLN A 181 8.19 8.26 -23.05
N CYS A 182 7.53 8.94 -22.11
CA CYS A 182 7.09 8.37 -20.83
C CYS A 182 5.78 7.55 -21.00
N PHE A 183 5.07 7.66 -22.13
CA PHE A 183 3.92 6.79 -22.43
C PHE A 183 4.30 5.35 -22.78
N ARG A 184 5.58 5.09 -23.08
CA ARG A 184 6.06 3.74 -23.37
C ARG A 184 6.30 2.90 -22.12
N THR A 185 6.26 3.51 -20.94
CA THR A 185 6.50 2.88 -19.65
C THR A 185 5.18 2.82 -18.88
N GLY A 186 4.82 1.66 -18.34
CA GLY A 186 3.51 1.45 -17.70
C GLY A 186 3.27 2.30 -16.47
N ASP A 187 4.32 2.70 -15.77
CA ASP A 187 4.27 3.59 -14.61
C ASP A 187 4.35 5.09 -14.94
N PHE A 188 4.40 5.44 -16.22
CA PHE A 188 4.52 6.81 -16.73
C PHE A 188 5.81 7.54 -16.30
N ILE A 189 6.89 6.78 -16.08
CA ILE A 189 8.21 7.33 -15.73
C ILE A 189 9.19 6.96 -16.84
N CYS A 190 9.75 7.97 -17.52
CA CYS A 190 10.59 7.76 -18.70
C CYS A 190 11.84 6.88 -18.46
N GLU A 191 12.40 6.88 -17.24
CA GLU A 191 13.64 6.15 -16.91
C GLU A 191 13.43 4.76 -16.32
N THR A 192 12.19 4.32 -16.09
CA THR A 192 11.88 2.99 -15.57
C THR A 192 11.66 2.03 -16.74
N PRO A 193 12.59 1.06 -16.97
CA PRO A 193 12.31 0.03 -17.95
C PRO A 193 11.16 -0.85 -17.45
N TYR A 194 10.42 -1.46 -18.39
CA TYR A 194 9.47 -2.51 -18.08
C TYR A 194 10.17 -3.64 -17.30
N ASP A 195 9.67 -3.95 -16.11
CA ASP A 195 10.29 -4.91 -15.21
C ASP A 195 9.22 -5.56 -14.32
N CYS A 196 8.86 -6.80 -14.61
CA CYS A 196 7.81 -7.48 -13.86
C CYS A 196 8.27 -8.08 -12.53
N TYR A 197 9.57 -8.22 -12.26
CA TYR A 197 10.00 -9.20 -11.25
C TYR A 197 11.29 -8.91 -10.46
N ASP A 198 12.02 -7.81 -10.68
CA ASP A 198 13.31 -7.66 -9.96
C ASP A 198 13.69 -6.23 -9.58
N ARG A 199 13.01 -5.64 -8.58
CA ARG A 199 13.52 -4.42 -7.93
C ARG A 199 13.37 -4.41 -6.42
N SER A 200 14.52 -4.44 -5.75
CA SER A 200 14.71 -4.03 -4.36
C SER A 200 15.10 -2.56 -4.22
N GLU A 201 15.05 -1.78 -5.31
CA GLU A 201 15.49 -0.39 -5.36
C GLU A 201 14.50 0.48 -6.15
N ILE A 202 14.26 1.70 -5.67
CA ILE A 202 13.50 2.73 -6.41
C ILE A 202 14.45 3.52 -7.32
N THR A 203 14.00 3.86 -8.53
CA THR A 203 14.78 4.73 -9.43
C THR A 203 14.80 6.18 -8.95
N VAL A 204 15.70 6.99 -9.51
CA VAL A 204 15.78 8.44 -9.21
C VAL A 204 14.45 9.13 -9.52
N ASP A 205 13.82 8.81 -10.64
CA ASP A 205 12.54 9.38 -11.06
C ASP A 205 11.35 8.86 -10.25
N GLN A 206 11.35 7.58 -9.85
CA GLN A 206 10.36 7.06 -8.89
C GLN A 206 10.47 7.81 -7.55
N GLY A 207 11.69 8.03 -7.07
CA GLY A 207 11.95 8.87 -5.92
C GLY A 207 11.47 10.31 -6.11
N ALA A 208 11.71 10.91 -7.29
CA ALA A 208 11.28 12.27 -7.60
C ALA A 208 9.76 12.41 -7.62
N ARG A 209 9.06 11.44 -8.22
CA ARG A 209 7.60 11.38 -8.23
C ARG A 209 7.02 11.23 -6.83
N ALA A 210 7.57 10.32 -6.03
CA ALA A 210 7.16 10.13 -4.64
C ALA A 210 7.37 11.41 -3.81
N ARG A 211 8.51 12.10 -3.97
CA ARG A 211 8.75 13.40 -3.32
C ARG A 211 7.78 14.49 -3.78
N TYR A 212 7.48 14.58 -5.08
CA TYR A 212 6.50 15.54 -5.59
C TYR A 212 5.10 15.28 -5.04
N PHE A 213 4.71 14.01 -4.93
CA PHE A 213 3.47 13.60 -4.29
C PHE A 213 3.40 14.06 -2.83
N ILE A 214 4.45 13.77 -2.05
CA ILE A 214 4.59 14.25 -0.66
C ILE A 214 4.43 15.77 -0.62
N LEU A 215 5.11 16.51 -1.51
CA LEU A 215 5.06 17.97 -1.55
C LEU A 215 3.65 18.51 -1.80
N TYR A 216 2.95 17.98 -2.80
CA TYR A 216 1.58 18.39 -3.09
C TYR A 216 0.67 18.15 -1.91
N MET A 217 0.78 16.99 -1.26
CA MET A 217 -0.14 16.65 -0.18
C MET A 217 0.03 17.62 0.99
N VAL A 218 1.27 18.09 1.22
CA VAL A 218 1.58 19.12 2.22
C VAL A 218 0.97 20.45 1.79
N GLU A 219 1.23 20.87 0.55
CA GLU A 219 0.78 22.15 -0.01
C GLU A 219 -0.74 22.27 -0.09
N ASN A 220 -1.45 21.15 -0.24
CA ASN A 220 -2.91 21.11 -0.35
C ASN A 220 -3.60 20.76 0.97
N GLU A 221 -2.87 20.82 2.09
CA GLU A 221 -3.35 20.49 3.44
C GLU A 221 -4.04 19.11 3.50
N ARG A 222 -3.63 18.21 2.60
CA ARG A 222 -4.16 16.84 2.56
C ARG A 222 -3.48 15.93 3.59
N ASP A 223 -2.44 16.43 4.25
CA ASP A 223 -1.48 15.67 5.06
C ASP A 223 -1.59 15.78 6.57
N GLY A 224 -2.59 16.50 7.10
CA GLY A 224 -2.80 16.64 8.55
C GLY A 224 -1.53 16.49 9.41
N ASN A 225 -0.52 17.34 9.17
CA ASN A 225 0.69 17.53 9.96
C ASN A 225 1.75 16.41 10.07
N GLN A 226 1.99 15.50 9.11
CA GLN A 226 3.10 14.53 9.27
C GLN A 226 4.06 14.31 8.08
N LEU A 227 3.89 14.98 6.95
CA LEU A 227 4.94 15.07 5.94
C LEU A 227 5.78 16.32 6.20
N VAL A 228 6.96 16.14 6.79
CA VAL A 228 7.92 17.23 7.06
C VAL A 228 9.03 17.17 6.03
N LEU A 229 9.18 18.22 5.22
CA LEU A 229 10.41 18.42 4.45
C LEU A 229 11.55 18.65 5.44
N VAL A 230 12.48 17.70 5.51
CA VAL A 230 13.72 17.89 6.26
C VAL A 230 14.68 18.64 5.33
N GLU A 231 14.99 19.90 5.65
CA GLU A 231 16.03 20.70 4.96
C GLU A 231 17.45 20.13 5.18
#